data_AF-A0A8T0R2C6-F1
#
_entry.id   AF-A0A8T0R2C6-F1
#
_cell.length_a   1.000
_cell.length_b   1.000
_cell.length_c   1.000
_cell.angle_alpha   90.00
_cell.angle_beta   90.00
_cell.angle_gamma   90.00
#
_symmetry.space_group_name_H-M   'P 1'
#
loop_
_entity.id
_entity.type
_entity.pdbx_description
1 polymer ?
#
loop_
_entity_poly.entity_id
_entity_poly.type
_entity_poly.pdbx_seq_one_letter_code
_entity_poly.pdbx_strand_id
1 'polypeptide(L)'
;MTLLSSGNAAGLVIPAVLDWTLNKSLCAAAAKRSDFGCVSKNSECLNSTSSAYGYVCRCNDGYDGNPYVSDGCQGPRRHVGSGVFFAMGFGIGMFLLLLVLGTIFATKRLKIRRARKMREYFFKQNHGLLLRQLVDKDIAEKMIFSLEELEKATNMFDEARILGGGGHGTVYKGILSNQHVVAIKKSIVVIQKEIDEFINEVAILSQINHRNVVKLFGCCLETEVPLLVYEFIPNGTLYAHLHVESCHKSLPWKDRLRIAFEVACSLAYLHSAASTSVVHRDIKTSNILLDDRLTAKVSDFGASRGIAIDQSGVTTGVQGTHGYMDPEYYHTGRLTDKSDVYSYGVMLVELLTRKKPSMYLSSEGVSLVAHFVTLLNQDKLSEILDEQIMEEEDEPKQVAAIAAMCLRMKGEDRPTMRYVEMRLEGLQDSDIYISGMEEQLADLNGQTFQGGDARVGDNYRSRQYSMEEEIMLSASLQR
;
A
#
# COMPACT_ATOMS: atom_id res chain seq x y z
N MET A 1 26.63 -45.87 79.45
CA MET A 1 28.06 -45.57 79.62
C MET A 1 28.55 -44.92 78.33
N THR A 2 29.03 -43.69 78.45
CA THR A 2 29.74 -42.81 77.49
C THR A 2 30.94 -43.54 76.82
N LEU A 3 31.46 -43.27 75.60
CA LEU A 3 31.70 -42.04 74.82
C LEU A 3 32.07 -42.40 73.34
N LEU A 4 31.85 -41.40 72.48
CA LEU A 4 32.31 -41.09 71.11
C LEU A 4 33.52 -41.81 70.49
N SER A 5 33.51 -41.96 69.15
CA SER A 5 34.57 -41.35 68.32
C SER A 5 34.14 -41.22 66.85
N SER A 6 34.19 -39.99 66.33
CA SER A 6 34.22 -39.68 64.91
C SER A 6 35.62 -39.90 64.36
N GLY A 7 35.78 -40.79 63.40
CA GLY A 7 36.97 -40.92 62.56
C GLY A 7 36.57 -40.80 61.09
N ASN A 8 37.00 -39.72 60.44
CA ASN A 8 36.75 -39.46 59.02
C ASN A 8 37.88 -40.08 58.18
N ALA A 9 37.57 -41.13 57.44
CA ALA A 9 38.36 -41.63 56.33
C ALA A 9 37.40 -42.28 55.31
N ALA A 10 37.29 -41.68 54.13
CA ALA A 10 36.67 -42.22 52.92
C ALA A 10 35.37 -43.03 53.10
N GLY A 11 34.24 -42.33 53.31
CA GLY A 11 32.96 -42.58 52.62
C GLY A 11 32.33 -43.98 52.65
N LEU A 12 32.80 -44.91 53.47
CA LEU A 12 32.20 -46.21 53.68
C LEU A 12 31.99 -46.39 55.18
N VAL A 13 30.82 -45.96 55.67
CA VAL A 13 30.32 -46.39 56.96
C VAL A 13 30.00 -47.87 56.79
N ILE A 14 30.96 -48.74 57.12
CA ILE A 14 30.69 -50.17 57.23
C ILE A 14 29.93 -50.31 58.55
N PRO A 15 28.63 -50.65 58.55
CA PRO A 15 27.94 -50.94 59.80
C PRO A 15 28.62 -52.15 60.42
N ALA A 16 29.42 -51.93 61.46
CA ALA A 16 29.90 -53.00 62.30
C ALA A 16 28.68 -53.53 63.08
N VAL A 17 28.05 -54.57 62.54
CA VAL A 17 27.03 -55.32 63.27
C VAL A 17 27.81 -56.14 64.31
N LEU A 18 27.86 -55.62 65.54
CA LEU A 18 28.24 -56.44 66.68
C LEU A 18 27.26 -57.62 66.72
N ASP A 19 27.77 -58.82 66.49
CA ASP A 19 26.99 -60.04 66.65
C ASP A 19 26.97 -60.35 68.15
N TRP A 20 25.83 -60.10 68.79
CA TRP A 20 25.65 -60.29 70.22
C TRP A 20 24.40 -61.13 70.43
N THR A 21 24.46 -62.02 71.42
CA THR A 21 23.35 -62.91 71.76
C THR A 21 22.98 -62.71 73.22
N LEU A 22 21.69 -62.74 73.52
CA LEU A 22 21.19 -62.74 74.89
C LEU A 22 21.21 -64.14 75.46
N ASN A 23 21.86 -64.29 76.63
CA ASN A 23 21.90 -65.51 77.42
C ASN A 23 22.53 -66.71 76.67
N LYS A 24 22.92 -67.79 77.36
CA LYS A 24 23.45 -69.01 76.70
C LYS A 24 22.36 -70.03 76.38
N SER A 25 21.10 -69.59 76.27
CA SER A 25 19.92 -70.45 76.12
C SER A 25 19.17 -70.17 74.82
N LEU A 26 18.56 -71.21 74.24
CA LEU A 26 17.68 -71.10 73.06
C LEU A 26 16.37 -70.37 73.41
N CYS A 27 15.73 -69.76 72.42
CA CYS A 27 14.45 -69.03 72.54
C CYS A 27 13.38 -69.80 73.33
N ALA A 28 13.24 -71.10 73.07
CA ALA A 28 12.24 -71.94 73.74
C ALA A 28 12.44 -72.07 75.27
N ALA A 29 13.71 -72.00 75.71
CA ALA A 29 14.05 -71.98 77.13
C ALA A 29 14.03 -70.55 77.70
N ALA A 30 14.46 -69.57 76.91
CA ALA A 30 14.51 -68.17 77.33
C ALA A 30 13.11 -67.55 77.53
N ALA A 31 12.13 -67.90 76.70
CA ALA A 31 10.76 -67.38 76.77
C ALA A 31 10.01 -67.73 78.06
N LYS A 32 10.50 -68.71 78.83
CA LYS A 32 9.92 -69.12 80.12
C LYS A 32 10.54 -68.40 81.31
N ARG A 33 11.55 -67.55 81.08
CA ARG A 33 12.26 -66.83 82.13
C ARG A 33 11.74 -65.40 82.26
N SER A 34 11.87 -64.83 83.45
CA SER A 34 11.49 -63.44 83.73
C SER A 34 12.41 -62.41 83.06
N ASP A 35 13.61 -62.81 82.63
CA ASP A 35 14.61 -61.97 81.96
C ASP A 35 14.56 -62.06 80.43
N PHE A 36 13.43 -62.49 79.85
CA PHE A 36 13.27 -62.61 78.40
C PHE A 36 13.33 -61.23 77.70
N GLY A 37 14.22 -61.11 76.73
CA GLY A 37 14.61 -59.82 76.13
C GLY A 37 13.78 -59.35 74.93
N CYS A 38 13.02 -60.22 74.27
CA CYS A 38 12.17 -59.82 73.14
C CYS A 38 10.84 -59.30 73.68
N VAL A 39 10.82 -58.04 74.09
CA VAL A 39 9.71 -57.44 74.85
C VAL A 39 8.74 -56.62 73.98
N SER A 40 9.07 -56.38 72.71
CA SER A 40 8.20 -55.67 71.77
C SER A 40 7.12 -56.62 71.22
N LYS A 41 5.85 -56.16 71.16
CA LYS A 41 4.70 -56.98 70.72
C LYS A 41 4.83 -57.52 69.29
N ASN A 42 5.50 -56.78 68.41
CA ASN A 42 5.72 -57.17 67.01
C ASN A 42 7.18 -57.57 66.80
N SER A 43 7.71 -58.39 67.71
CA SER A 43 9.05 -58.96 67.60
C SER A 43 9.04 -60.48 67.74
N GLU A 44 9.97 -61.11 67.04
CA GLU A 44 10.25 -62.54 67.08
C GLU A 44 11.61 -62.81 67.72
N CYS A 45 11.71 -63.96 68.39
CA CYS A 45 12.95 -64.47 68.94
C CYS A 45 13.57 -65.47 67.96
N LEU A 46 14.83 -65.26 67.63
CA LEU A 46 15.59 -66.12 66.73
C LEU A 46 16.79 -66.70 67.49
N ASN A 47 16.98 -68.01 67.39
CA ASN A 47 18.18 -68.65 67.92
C ASN A 47 19.39 -68.18 67.13
N SER A 48 20.49 -67.87 67.81
CA SER A 48 21.72 -67.51 67.13
C SER A 48 22.26 -68.71 66.35
N THR A 49 22.60 -68.49 65.08
CA THR A 49 23.26 -69.46 64.21
C THR A 49 24.77 -69.25 64.15
N SER A 50 25.30 -68.21 64.79
CA SER A 50 26.73 -67.95 64.91
C SER A 50 27.34 -68.71 66.10
N SER A 51 28.66 -68.74 66.20
CA SER A 51 29.42 -69.47 67.25
C SER A 51 29.14 -69.00 68.69
N ALA A 52 28.33 -67.96 68.87
CA ALA A 52 27.81 -67.53 70.16
C ALA A 52 26.48 -68.24 70.48
N TYR A 53 26.50 -69.12 71.48
CA TYR A 53 25.28 -69.74 72.02
C TYR A 53 24.35 -68.68 72.64
N GLY A 54 23.11 -68.55 72.14
CA GLY A 54 22.09 -67.64 72.67
C GLY A 54 20.94 -67.35 71.69
N TYR A 55 20.23 -66.23 71.90
CA TYR A 55 19.17 -65.75 71.00
C TYR A 55 19.25 -64.24 70.71
N VAL A 56 18.60 -63.80 69.63
CA VAL A 56 18.48 -62.41 69.17
C VAL A 56 17.02 -62.09 68.88
N CYS A 57 16.59 -60.85 69.10
CA CYS A 57 15.24 -60.40 68.77
C CYS A 57 15.22 -59.60 67.48
N ARG A 58 14.18 -59.80 66.65
CA ARG A 58 13.95 -59.07 65.39
C ARG A 58 12.50 -58.56 65.35
N CYS A 59 12.24 -57.39 64.78
CA CYS A 59 10.86 -56.98 64.51
C CYS A 59 10.25 -57.85 63.39
N ASN A 60 8.97 -58.16 63.48
CA ASN A 60 8.25 -58.93 62.46
C ASN A 60 8.25 -58.20 61.10
N ASP A 61 8.10 -58.94 60.00
CA ASP A 61 8.05 -58.37 58.65
C ASP A 61 7.03 -57.23 58.54
N GLY A 62 7.49 -56.08 58.03
CA GLY A 62 6.68 -54.85 57.91
C GLY A 62 6.71 -53.91 59.12
N TYR A 63 7.39 -54.30 60.21
CA TYR A 63 7.67 -53.45 61.38
C TYR A 63 9.15 -53.11 61.43
N ASP A 64 9.47 -51.89 61.86
CA ASP A 64 10.85 -51.42 61.95
C ASP A 64 11.09 -50.75 63.31
N GLY A 65 12.30 -50.85 63.87
CA GLY A 65 12.63 -50.30 65.19
C GLY A 65 13.43 -51.24 66.10
N ASN A 66 13.29 -51.09 67.41
CA ASN A 66 14.09 -51.81 68.41
C ASN A 66 13.25 -52.89 69.14
N PRO A 67 13.50 -54.19 68.90
CA PRO A 67 12.70 -55.28 69.48
C PRO A 67 12.96 -55.53 70.99
N TYR A 68 14.04 -54.95 71.55
CA TYR A 68 14.41 -55.09 72.96
C TYR A 68 13.77 -54.04 73.88
N VAL A 69 12.97 -53.13 73.32
CA VAL A 69 12.24 -52.09 74.07
C VAL A 69 10.75 -52.34 73.93
N SER A 70 9.99 -52.16 75.01
CA SER A 70 8.53 -52.26 74.98
C SER A 70 7.94 -51.32 73.93
N ASP A 71 7.10 -51.85 73.04
CA ASP A 71 6.53 -51.13 71.87
C ASP A 71 7.58 -50.49 70.93
N GLY A 72 8.81 -51.03 70.92
CA GLY A 72 9.90 -50.50 70.09
C GLY A 72 9.85 -50.90 68.61
N CYS A 73 9.03 -51.88 68.22
CA CYS A 73 8.79 -52.24 66.81
C CYS A 73 7.55 -51.51 66.30
N GLN A 74 7.73 -50.51 65.45
CA GLN A 74 6.66 -49.63 64.97
C GLN A 74 6.36 -49.90 63.49
N GLY A 75 5.09 -50.10 63.17
CA GLY A 75 4.63 -50.42 61.81
C GLY A 75 3.12 -50.63 61.72
N PRO A 76 2.56 -50.76 60.49
CA PRO A 76 3.26 -50.74 59.20
C PRO A 76 3.40 -49.33 58.59
N ARG A 77 4.59 -48.97 58.09
CA ARG A 77 4.76 -47.78 57.24
C ARG A 77 4.05 -48.03 55.90
N ARG A 78 2.98 -47.28 55.61
CA ARG A 78 2.33 -47.30 54.29
C ARG A 78 3.29 -46.76 53.23
N HIS A 79 3.89 -47.63 52.44
CA HIS A 79 4.61 -47.22 51.23
C HIS A 79 3.59 -46.73 50.20
N VAL A 80 3.56 -45.42 49.95
CA VAL A 80 2.83 -44.85 48.80
C VAL A 80 3.58 -45.29 47.55
N GLY A 81 2.95 -46.14 46.74
CA GLY A 81 3.60 -46.74 45.56
C GLY A 81 4.06 -45.69 44.55
N SER A 82 5.26 -45.88 43.99
CA SER A 82 5.89 -44.95 43.04
C SER A 82 4.99 -44.54 41.86
N GLY A 83 4.02 -45.37 41.46
CA GLY A 83 3.03 -45.06 40.43
C GLY A 83 2.15 -43.83 40.72
N VAL A 84 1.88 -43.52 42.00
CA VAL A 84 1.07 -42.36 42.40
C VAL A 84 1.82 -41.04 42.09
N PHE A 85 3.15 -41.02 42.26
CA PHE A 85 3.97 -39.85 41.94
C PHE A 85 4.03 -39.58 40.42
N PHE A 86 4.15 -40.64 39.60
CA PHE A 86 4.13 -40.49 38.14
C PHE A 86 2.77 -39.98 37.64
N ALA A 87 1.65 -40.50 38.18
CA ALA A 87 0.31 -40.05 37.81
C ALA A 87 0.06 -38.56 38.13
N MET A 88 0.53 -38.08 39.29
CA MET A 88 0.42 -36.66 39.66
C MET A 88 1.28 -35.77 38.75
N GLY A 89 2.50 -36.20 38.40
CA GLY A 89 3.37 -35.47 37.48
C GLY A 89 2.77 -35.30 36.09
N PHE A 90 2.18 -36.37 35.53
CA PHE A 90 1.47 -36.30 34.24
C PHE A 90 0.23 -35.41 34.30
N GLY A 91 -0.56 -35.49 35.39
CA GLY A 91 -1.74 -34.65 35.58
C GLY A 91 -1.41 -33.15 35.63
N ILE A 92 -0.38 -32.77 36.41
CA ILE A 92 0.08 -31.38 36.52
C ILE A 92 0.65 -30.90 35.17
N GLY A 93 1.47 -31.73 34.50
CA GLY A 93 2.04 -31.40 33.20
C GLY A 93 0.96 -31.18 32.12
N MET A 94 -0.04 -32.06 32.05
CA MET A 94 -1.16 -31.93 31.12
C MET A 94 -2.01 -30.69 31.42
N PHE A 95 -2.27 -30.40 32.70
CA PHE A 95 -3.01 -29.21 33.10
C PHE A 95 -2.28 -27.91 32.72
N LEU A 96 -0.98 -27.81 32.99
CA LEU A 96 -0.17 -26.66 32.59
C LEU A 96 -0.14 -26.48 31.07
N LEU A 97 -0.02 -27.58 30.31
CA LEU A 97 -0.09 -27.55 28.85
C LEU A 97 -1.44 -26.99 28.36
N LEU A 98 -2.55 -27.45 28.93
CA LEU A 98 -3.89 -26.95 28.58
C LEU A 98 -4.07 -25.47 28.94
N LEU A 99 -3.52 -25.01 30.07
CA LEU A 99 -3.54 -23.59 30.43
C LEU A 99 -2.75 -22.73 29.43
N VAL A 100 -1.57 -23.18 29.01
CA VAL A 100 -0.77 -22.47 27.99
C VAL A 100 -1.51 -22.42 26.66
N LEU A 101 -2.07 -23.54 26.19
CA LEU A 101 -2.87 -23.55 24.96
C LEU A 101 -4.13 -22.67 25.07
N GLY A 102 -4.80 -22.70 26.22
CA GLY A 102 -5.96 -21.87 26.52
C GLY A 102 -5.65 -20.37 26.50
N THR A 103 -4.52 -19.96 27.10
CA THR A 103 -4.07 -18.55 27.08
C THR A 103 -3.66 -18.09 25.67
N ILE A 104 -2.98 -18.94 24.88
CA ILE A 104 -2.66 -18.64 23.47
C ILE A 104 -3.96 -18.48 22.65
N PHE A 105 -4.93 -19.38 22.82
CA PHE A 105 -6.21 -19.29 22.13
C PHE A 105 -7.00 -18.04 22.55
N ALA A 106 -7.06 -17.74 23.85
CA ALA A 106 -7.75 -16.56 24.38
C ALA A 106 -7.11 -15.26 23.89
N THR A 107 -5.77 -15.14 23.92
CA THR A 107 -5.06 -13.96 23.43
C THR A 107 -5.24 -13.76 21.92
N LYS A 108 -5.17 -14.83 21.12
CA LYS A 108 -5.49 -14.79 19.68
C LYS A 108 -6.92 -14.33 19.43
N ARG A 109 -7.91 -14.91 20.14
CA ARG A 109 -9.34 -14.53 20.03
C ARG A 109 -9.56 -13.07 20.44
N LEU A 110 -8.93 -12.60 21.51
CA LEU A 110 -9.03 -11.22 21.97
C LEU A 110 -8.40 -10.25 20.96
N LYS A 111 -7.23 -10.59 20.39
CA LYS A 111 -6.57 -9.78 19.36
C LYS A 111 -7.44 -9.65 18.11
N ILE A 112 -8.03 -10.75 17.63
CA ILE A 112 -8.96 -10.75 16.50
C ILE A 112 -10.22 -9.92 16.81
N ARG A 113 -10.81 -10.07 18.00
CA ARG A 113 -11.98 -9.29 18.43
C ARG A 113 -11.67 -7.79 18.50
N ARG A 114 -10.51 -7.41 19.04
CA ARG A 114 -10.06 -6.01 19.09
C ARG A 114 -9.87 -5.45 17.68
N ALA A 115 -9.19 -6.19 16.80
CA ALA A 115 -9.00 -5.79 15.41
C ALA A 115 -10.34 -5.56 14.68
N ARG A 116 -11.30 -6.49 14.82
CA ARG A 116 -12.64 -6.34 14.23
C ARG A 116 -13.38 -5.11 14.76
N LYS A 117 -13.34 -4.86 16.07
CA LYS A 117 -13.95 -3.66 16.66
C LYS A 117 -13.31 -2.37 16.15
N MET A 118 -11.99 -2.35 15.96
CA MET A 118 -11.29 -1.20 15.38
C MET A 118 -11.67 -0.96 13.93
N ARG A 119 -11.75 -2.02 13.11
CA ARG A 119 -12.23 -1.93 11.71
C ARG A 119 -13.64 -1.37 11.63
N GLU A 120 -14.56 -1.87 12.47
CA GLU A 120 -15.94 -1.36 12.56
C GLU A 120 -16.01 0.10 13.06
N TYR A 121 -15.11 0.48 13.97
CA TYR A 121 -14.98 1.86 14.45
C TYR A 121 -14.55 2.80 13.32
N PHE A 122 -13.47 2.47 12.60
CA PHE A 122 -12.99 3.26 11.47
C PHE A 122 -13.99 3.34 10.33
N PHE A 123 -14.68 2.23 10.02
CA PHE A 123 -15.73 2.22 9.01
C PHE A 123 -16.83 3.26 9.30
N LYS A 124 -17.21 3.42 10.58
CA LYS A 124 -18.19 4.42 11.00
C LYS A 124 -17.60 5.84 10.98
N GLN A 125 -16.37 6.00 11.45
CA GLN A 125 -15.66 7.29 11.48
C GLN A 125 -15.45 7.86 10.07
N ASN A 126 -15.00 7.03 9.13
CA ASN A 126 -14.72 7.41 7.74
C ASN A 126 -15.99 7.55 6.89
N HIS A 127 -17.12 7.86 7.54
CA HIS A 127 -18.41 8.06 6.90
C HIS A 127 -18.83 6.93 5.95
N GLY A 128 -18.47 5.66 6.24
CA GLY A 128 -18.86 4.53 5.39
C GLY A 128 -20.36 4.32 5.28
N LEU A 129 -21.12 4.86 6.23
CA LEU A 129 -22.58 4.93 6.17
C LEU A 129 -23.08 6.01 5.19
N LEU A 130 -22.37 7.14 5.06
CA LEU A 130 -22.67 8.21 4.11
C LEU A 130 -22.37 7.76 2.67
N LEU A 131 -21.24 7.07 2.44
CA LEU A 131 -20.91 6.54 1.11
C LEU A 131 -22.00 5.57 0.60
N ARG A 132 -22.53 4.72 1.49
CA ARG A 132 -23.65 3.82 1.19
C ARG A 132 -24.98 4.53 0.93
N GLN A 133 -25.10 5.80 1.32
CA GLN A 133 -26.29 6.63 1.07
C GLN A 133 -26.14 7.51 -0.18
N LEU A 134 -24.91 7.96 -0.48
CA LEU A 134 -24.58 8.82 -1.61
C LEU A 134 -24.53 8.07 -2.95
N VAL A 135 -24.30 6.76 -2.89
CA VAL A 135 -24.15 5.90 -4.05
C VAL A 135 -25.24 4.84 -4.01
N ASP A 136 -25.79 4.46 -5.17
CA ASP A 136 -26.76 3.37 -5.27
C ASP A 136 -26.22 2.11 -4.56
N LYS A 137 -27.06 1.36 -3.85
CA LYS A 137 -26.62 0.25 -2.98
C LYS A 137 -25.73 -0.74 -3.72
N ASP A 138 -26.09 -1.07 -4.96
CA ASP A 138 -25.36 -2.04 -5.79
C ASP A 138 -23.99 -1.52 -6.25
N ILE A 139 -23.82 -0.20 -6.38
CA ILE A 139 -22.56 0.45 -6.74
C ILE A 139 -21.70 0.65 -5.47
N ALA A 140 -22.32 1.07 -4.37
CA ALA A 140 -21.65 1.26 -3.08
C ALA A 140 -21.05 -0.05 -2.56
N GLU A 141 -21.77 -1.18 -2.70
CA GLU A 141 -21.25 -2.49 -2.32
C GLU A 141 -20.06 -2.93 -3.17
N LYS A 142 -20.05 -2.60 -4.47
CA LYS A 142 -18.92 -2.92 -5.36
C LYS A 142 -17.71 -2.02 -5.15
N MET A 143 -17.89 -0.82 -4.61
CA MET A 143 -16.82 0.15 -4.35
C MET A 143 -16.15 -0.02 -2.98
N ILE A 144 -16.64 -0.90 -2.10
CA ILE A 144 -16.08 -1.08 -0.76
C ILE A 144 -15.26 -2.38 -0.70
N PHE A 145 -13.94 -2.23 -0.50
CA PHE A 145 -13.01 -3.33 -0.28
C PHE A 145 -12.75 -3.54 1.21
N SER A 146 -12.62 -4.80 1.62
CA SER A 146 -12.18 -5.13 2.98
C SER A 146 -10.66 -4.96 3.13
N LEU A 147 -10.19 -4.62 4.34
CA LEU A 147 -8.76 -4.50 4.59
C LEU A 147 -8.04 -5.85 4.36
N GLU A 148 -8.68 -6.95 4.73
CA GLU A 148 -8.14 -8.31 4.55
C GLU A 148 -7.91 -8.64 3.07
N GLU A 149 -8.81 -8.21 2.19
CA GLU A 149 -8.64 -8.39 0.74
C GLU A 149 -7.45 -7.60 0.21
N LEU A 150 -7.31 -6.32 0.61
CA LEU A 150 -6.20 -5.48 0.17
C LEU A 150 -4.85 -5.91 0.76
N GLU A 151 -4.83 -6.35 2.03
CA GLU A 151 -3.67 -6.96 2.66
C GLU A 151 -3.21 -8.21 1.87
N LYS A 152 -4.15 -9.09 1.50
CA LYS A 152 -3.84 -10.27 0.68
C LYS A 152 -3.33 -9.87 -0.71
N ALA A 153 -3.97 -8.90 -1.36
CA ALA A 153 -3.61 -8.45 -2.71
C ALA A 153 -2.21 -7.82 -2.78
N THR A 154 -1.75 -7.22 -1.68
CA THR A 154 -0.48 -6.49 -1.57
C THR A 154 0.60 -7.25 -0.81
N ASN A 155 0.37 -8.52 -0.45
CA ASN A 155 1.27 -9.28 0.42
C ASN A 155 1.61 -8.54 1.73
N MET A 156 0.58 -8.09 2.46
CA MET A 156 0.70 -7.28 3.69
C MET A 156 1.38 -5.92 3.47
N PHE A 157 1.08 -5.24 2.35
CA PHE A 157 1.73 -3.97 1.96
C PHE A 157 3.26 -4.09 1.88
N ASP A 158 3.73 -5.14 1.20
CA ASP A 158 5.14 -5.41 0.98
C ASP A 158 5.83 -4.25 0.24
N GLU A 159 7.03 -3.86 0.69
CA GLU A 159 7.81 -2.78 0.08
C GLU A 159 8.18 -3.09 -1.38
N ALA A 160 8.35 -4.37 -1.74
CA ALA A 160 8.64 -4.79 -3.12
C ALA A 160 7.47 -4.52 -4.08
N ARG A 161 6.28 -4.19 -3.56
CA ARG A 161 5.10 -3.84 -4.36
C ARG A 161 4.87 -2.34 -4.46
N ILE A 162 5.75 -1.50 -3.93
CA ILE A 162 5.62 -0.05 -4.04
C ILE A 162 5.82 0.36 -5.51
N LEU A 163 4.84 1.09 -6.05
CA LEU A 163 4.88 1.69 -7.38
C LEU A 163 5.46 3.11 -7.33
N GLY A 164 5.26 3.79 -6.21
CA GLY A 164 5.75 5.14 -5.97
C GLY A 164 5.28 5.65 -4.62
N GLY A 165 5.87 6.75 -4.16
CA GLY A 165 5.50 7.42 -2.92
C GLY A 165 5.84 8.90 -2.95
N GLY A 166 5.08 9.71 -2.23
CA GLY A 166 5.25 11.15 -2.16
C GLY A 166 4.47 11.78 -1.01
N GLY A 167 4.21 13.09 -1.09
CA GLY A 167 3.49 13.84 -0.05
C GLY A 167 2.07 13.33 0.25
N HIS A 168 1.45 12.62 -0.69
CA HIS A 168 0.08 12.10 -0.59
C HIS A 168 -0.01 10.61 -0.24
N GLY A 169 1.09 9.98 0.20
CA GLY A 169 1.11 8.56 0.55
C GLY A 169 1.97 7.68 -0.33
N THR A 170 1.80 6.37 -0.13
CA THR A 170 2.49 5.30 -0.85
C THR A 170 1.48 4.52 -1.68
N VAL A 171 1.83 4.23 -2.94
CA VAL A 171 0.99 3.46 -3.85
C VAL A 171 1.58 2.07 -4.02
N TYR A 172 0.76 1.05 -3.80
CA TYR A 172 1.14 -0.37 -3.88
C TYR A 172 0.48 -1.05 -5.06
N LYS A 173 1.19 -1.98 -5.71
CA LYS A 173 0.64 -2.89 -6.70
C LYS A 173 -0.09 -4.04 -6.02
N GLY A 174 -1.41 -4.08 -6.20
CA GLY A 174 -2.28 -5.16 -5.73
C GLY A 174 -2.64 -6.13 -6.84
N ILE A 175 -2.81 -7.41 -6.50
CA ILE A 175 -3.43 -8.41 -7.37
C ILE A 175 -4.64 -8.97 -6.61
N LEU A 176 -5.85 -8.60 -7.02
CA LEU A 176 -7.09 -9.04 -6.39
C LEU A 176 -7.34 -10.54 -6.61
N SER A 177 -8.29 -11.10 -5.84
CA SER A 177 -8.64 -12.53 -5.89
C SER A 177 -9.10 -13.00 -7.28
N ASN A 178 -9.68 -12.10 -8.07
CA ASN A 178 -10.11 -12.33 -9.45
C ASN A 178 -8.98 -12.10 -10.48
N GLN A 179 -7.72 -12.00 -10.04
CA GLN A 179 -6.53 -11.71 -10.85
C GLN A 179 -6.50 -10.30 -11.46
N HIS A 180 -7.42 -9.41 -11.08
CA HIS A 180 -7.38 -8.02 -11.52
C HIS A 180 -6.24 -7.27 -10.82
N VAL A 181 -5.36 -6.65 -11.61
CA VAL A 181 -4.24 -5.85 -11.09
C VAL A 181 -4.72 -4.44 -10.79
N VAL A 182 -4.41 -3.94 -9.61
CA VAL A 182 -4.88 -2.64 -9.10
C VAL A 182 -3.74 -1.84 -8.49
N ALA A 183 -3.91 -0.52 -8.43
CA ALA A 183 -3.05 0.38 -7.67
C ALA A 183 -3.77 0.78 -6.37
N ILE A 184 -3.14 0.55 -5.21
CA ILE A 184 -3.72 0.82 -3.90
C ILE A 184 -2.95 1.97 -3.26
N LYS A 185 -3.58 3.14 -3.16
CA LYS A 185 -3.02 4.34 -2.52
C LYS A 185 -3.31 4.28 -1.02
N LYS A 186 -2.23 4.34 -0.24
CA LYS A 186 -2.25 4.42 1.22
C LYS A 186 -1.68 5.78 1.62
N SER A 187 -2.56 6.72 1.97
CA SER A 187 -2.19 8.04 2.47
C SER A 187 -1.35 7.96 3.75
N ILE A 188 -0.51 8.98 3.98
CA ILE A 188 0.32 9.05 5.20
C ILE A 188 -0.59 9.34 6.40
N VAL A 189 -0.31 8.68 7.53
CA VAL A 189 -1.05 8.86 8.77
C VAL A 189 -0.62 10.15 9.46
N VAL A 190 -1.10 11.32 9.00
CA VAL A 190 -1.26 12.54 9.81
C VAL A 190 -2.24 13.49 9.08
N ILE A 191 -3.20 14.08 9.83
CA ILE A 191 -4.08 15.22 9.49
C ILE A 191 -5.47 14.86 8.89
N GLN A 192 -6.52 15.43 9.49
CA GLN A 192 -7.91 15.50 8.99
C GLN A 192 -8.02 15.85 7.48
N LYS A 193 -7.04 16.60 6.97
CA LYS A 193 -6.91 16.99 5.56
C LYS A 193 -6.93 15.79 4.61
N GLU A 194 -6.27 14.68 4.96
CA GLU A 194 -6.23 13.47 4.12
C GLU A 194 -7.60 12.80 4.03
N ILE A 195 -8.41 12.88 5.09
CA ILE A 195 -9.79 12.37 5.08
C ILE A 195 -10.66 13.24 4.17
N ASP A 196 -10.48 14.57 4.20
CA ASP A 196 -11.20 15.49 3.33
C ASP A 196 -10.80 15.30 1.84
N GLU A 197 -9.50 15.13 1.56
CA GLU A 197 -8.98 14.80 0.22
C GLU A 197 -9.54 13.46 -0.28
N PHE A 198 -9.62 12.44 0.60
CA PHE A 198 -10.25 11.16 0.29
C PHE A 198 -11.74 11.31 -0.09
N ILE A 199 -12.53 11.99 0.76
CA ILE A 199 -13.97 12.18 0.52
C ILE A 199 -14.18 12.88 -0.83
N ASN A 200 -13.38 13.91 -1.07
CA ASN A 200 -13.43 14.69 -2.30
C ASN A 200 -13.06 13.84 -3.53
N GLU A 201 -11.99 13.06 -3.45
CA GLU A 201 -11.54 12.20 -4.54
C GLU A 201 -12.58 11.13 -4.89
N VAL A 202 -13.21 10.49 -3.90
CA VAL A 202 -14.30 9.53 -4.14
C VAL A 202 -15.54 10.22 -4.72
N ALA A 203 -15.94 11.38 -4.19
CA ALA A 203 -17.10 12.12 -4.68
C ALA A 203 -16.94 12.58 -6.14
N ILE A 204 -15.74 13.00 -6.52
CA ILE A 204 -15.42 13.48 -7.87
C ILE A 204 -15.24 12.29 -8.83
N LEU A 205 -14.38 11.33 -8.52
CA LEU A 205 -14.05 10.22 -9.42
C LEU A 205 -15.19 9.20 -9.59
N SER A 206 -16.14 9.13 -8.66
CA SER A 206 -17.34 8.30 -8.84
C SER A 206 -18.28 8.82 -9.94
N GLN A 207 -18.19 10.10 -10.29
CA GLN A 207 -19.04 10.76 -11.30
C GLN A 207 -18.33 10.96 -12.64
N ILE A 208 -17.02 10.73 -12.70
CA ILE A 208 -16.20 10.93 -13.90
C ILE A 208 -15.95 9.61 -14.59
N ASN A 209 -16.20 9.59 -15.91
CA ASN A 209 -15.86 8.45 -16.76
C ASN A 209 -15.24 8.97 -18.07
N HIS A 210 -13.92 9.06 -18.11
CA HIS A 210 -13.17 9.55 -19.26
C HIS A 210 -11.94 8.68 -19.54
N ARG A 211 -11.60 8.46 -20.81
CA ARG A 211 -10.47 7.58 -21.20
C ARG A 211 -9.10 8.06 -20.72
N ASN A 212 -8.91 9.38 -20.63
CA ASN A 212 -7.68 10.03 -20.18
C ASN A 212 -7.73 10.46 -18.71
N VAL A 213 -8.59 9.85 -17.89
CA VAL A 213 -8.64 10.03 -16.44
C VAL A 213 -8.51 8.65 -15.79
N VAL A 214 -7.71 8.53 -14.73
CA VAL A 214 -7.55 7.27 -14.00
C VAL A 214 -8.86 6.88 -13.33
N LYS A 215 -9.28 5.65 -13.55
CA LYS A 215 -10.50 5.08 -12.99
C LYS A 215 -10.30 4.65 -11.54
N LEU A 216 -11.16 5.17 -10.67
CA LEU A 216 -11.32 4.68 -9.31
C LEU A 216 -12.22 3.43 -9.32
N PHE A 217 -11.73 2.32 -8.77
CA PHE A 217 -12.55 1.12 -8.56
C PHE A 217 -13.28 1.13 -7.22
N GLY A 218 -12.68 1.72 -6.20
CA GLY A 218 -13.30 1.82 -4.89
C GLY A 218 -12.34 2.24 -3.78
N CYS A 219 -12.72 1.95 -2.55
CA CYS A 219 -11.99 2.33 -1.36
C CYS A 219 -12.10 1.28 -0.24
N CYS A 220 -11.20 1.35 0.74
CA CYS A 220 -11.32 0.63 2.00
C CYS A 220 -11.45 1.64 3.13
N LEU A 221 -12.48 1.47 3.96
CA LEU A 221 -12.83 2.37 5.06
C LEU A 221 -12.49 1.79 6.44
N GLU A 222 -11.90 0.59 6.49
CA GLU A 222 -11.61 -0.16 7.73
C GLU A 222 -10.28 0.26 8.39
N THR A 223 -9.65 1.32 7.89
CA THR A 223 -8.35 1.86 8.30
C THR A 223 -8.48 3.26 8.88
N GLU A 224 -7.48 3.71 9.65
CA GLU A 224 -7.51 5.06 10.25
C GLU A 224 -7.66 6.16 9.19
N VAL A 225 -6.90 6.05 8.10
CA VAL A 225 -7.11 6.83 6.88
C VAL A 225 -7.57 5.86 5.78
N PRO A 226 -8.67 6.15 5.07
CA PRO A 226 -9.16 5.29 3.99
C PRO A 226 -8.11 5.00 2.92
N LEU A 227 -8.18 3.81 2.34
CA LEU A 227 -7.37 3.41 1.19
C LEU A 227 -8.16 3.60 -0.09
N LEU A 228 -7.50 4.00 -1.17
CA LEU A 228 -8.12 4.14 -2.49
C LEU A 228 -7.58 3.08 -3.44
N VAL A 229 -8.47 2.50 -4.26
CA VAL A 229 -8.17 1.41 -5.19
C VAL A 229 -8.46 1.89 -6.61
N TYR A 230 -7.44 1.96 -7.45
CA TYR A 230 -7.50 2.43 -8.83
C TYR A 230 -7.15 1.34 -9.82
N GLU A 231 -7.43 1.60 -11.10
CA GLU A 231 -6.80 0.88 -12.19
C GLU A 231 -5.27 0.98 -12.11
N PHE A 232 -4.59 -0.12 -12.42
CA PHE A 232 -3.13 -0.14 -12.48
C PHE A 232 -2.64 0.37 -13.84
N ILE A 233 -1.80 1.40 -13.83
CA ILE A 233 -1.21 2.00 -15.02
C ILE A 233 0.28 1.62 -15.11
N PRO A 234 0.69 0.80 -16.09
CA PRO A 234 1.97 0.07 -16.03
C PRO A 234 3.21 0.91 -16.34
N ASN A 235 3.12 1.94 -17.20
CA ASN A 235 4.31 2.67 -17.64
C ASN A 235 4.67 3.86 -16.73
N GLY A 236 4.05 3.99 -15.56
CA GLY A 236 4.42 5.02 -14.58
C GLY A 236 4.04 6.44 -15.03
N THR A 237 4.81 7.44 -14.59
CA THR A 237 4.49 8.87 -14.76
C THR A 237 5.19 9.47 -15.98
N LEU A 238 4.55 10.45 -16.62
CA LEU A 238 5.15 11.26 -17.69
C LEU A 238 6.45 11.92 -17.25
N TYR A 239 6.54 12.36 -15.99
CA TYR A 239 7.78 12.90 -15.42
C TYR A 239 8.96 11.93 -15.55
N ALA A 240 8.76 10.64 -15.23
CA ALA A 240 9.82 9.64 -15.30
C ALA A 240 10.29 9.39 -16.74
N HIS A 241 9.38 9.47 -17.71
CA HIS A 241 9.70 9.33 -19.14
C HIS A 241 10.40 10.57 -19.71
N LEU A 242 10.09 11.75 -19.20
CA LEU A 242 10.65 13.01 -19.69
C LEU A 242 12.04 13.29 -19.11
N HIS A 243 12.26 12.96 -17.85
CA HIS A 243 13.50 13.25 -17.10
C HIS A 243 14.40 12.02 -16.94
N VAL A 244 14.55 11.24 -18.02
CA VAL A 244 15.48 10.11 -18.09
C VAL A 244 16.94 10.56 -18.08
N GLU A 245 17.84 9.72 -17.54
CA GLU A 245 19.29 9.94 -17.61
C GLU A 245 19.77 9.99 -19.06
N SER A 246 20.78 10.81 -19.33
CA SER A 246 21.21 11.25 -20.67
C SER A 246 21.65 10.13 -21.64
N CYS A 247 21.81 8.89 -21.18
CA CYS A 247 22.10 7.74 -22.04
C CYS A 247 20.86 7.12 -22.71
N HIS A 248 19.65 7.45 -22.26
CA HIS A 248 18.40 6.95 -22.82
C HIS A 248 17.68 8.06 -23.61
N LYS A 249 17.15 7.71 -24.80
CA LYS A 249 16.27 8.62 -25.55
C LYS A 249 14.97 8.80 -24.78
N SER A 250 14.55 10.06 -24.64
CA SER A 250 13.26 10.43 -24.06
C SER A 250 12.13 10.15 -25.07
N LEU A 251 10.88 10.41 -24.66
CA LEU A 251 9.72 10.33 -25.55
C LEU A 251 9.95 11.17 -26.82
N PRO A 252 9.67 10.62 -28.02
CA PRO A 252 9.64 11.37 -29.27
C PRO A 252 8.67 12.54 -29.22
N TRP A 253 8.92 13.58 -30.01
CA TRP A 253 8.09 14.77 -30.09
C TRP A 253 6.63 14.46 -30.41
N LYS A 254 6.39 13.55 -31.36
CA LYS A 254 5.05 13.07 -31.73
C LYS A 254 4.27 12.51 -30.52
N ASP A 255 4.92 11.73 -29.66
CA ASP A 255 4.30 11.21 -28.44
C ASP A 255 4.04 12.31 -27.41
N ARG A 256 4.95 13.28 -27.27
CA ARG A 256 4.74 14.44 -26.39
C ARG A 256 3.53 15.26 -26.82
N LEU A 257 3.37 15.50 -28.13
CA LEU A 257 2.22 16.22 -28.68
C LEU A 257 0.91 15.44 -28.49
N ARG A 258 0.96 14.11 -28.68
CA ARG A 258 -0.18 13.22 -28.40
C ARG A 258 -0.61 13.28 -26.94
N ILE A 259 0.33 13.16 -26.02
CA ILE A 259 0.09 13.23 -24.58
C ILE A 259 -0.46 14.61 -24.19
N ALA A 260 0.10 15.70 -24.75
CA ALA A 260 -0.39 17.06 -24.50
C ALA A 260 -1.86 17.21 -24.89
N PHE A 261 -2.25 16.71 -26.07
CA PHE A 261 -3.63 16.71 -26.54
C PHE A 261 -4.55 15.86 -25.65
N GLU A 262 -4.16 14.63 -25.33
CA GLU A 262 -4.93 13.72 -24.47
C GLU A 262 -5.21 14.32 -23.07
N VAL A 263 -4.22 15.01 -22.49
CA VAL A 263 -4.40 15.74 -21.24
C VAL A 263 -5.34 16.93 -21.43
N ALA A 264 -5.23 17.68 -22.54
CA ALA A 264 -6.16 18.77 -22.85
C ALA A 264 -7.62 18.29 -22.97
N CYS A 265 -7.87 17.17 -23.65
CA CYS A 265 -9.19 16.54 -23.74
C CYS A 265 -9.76 16.23 -22.36
N SER A 266 -8.94 15.66 -21.46
CA SER A 266 -9.38 15.34 -20.09
C SER A 266 -9.77 16.59 -19.30
N LEU A 267 -8.98 17.66 -19.39
CA LEU A 267 -9.26 18.91 -18.68
C LEU A 267 -10.47 19.64 -19.28
N ALA A 268 -10.60 19.64 -20.60
CA ALA A 268 -11.79 20.17 -21.27
C ALA A 268 -13.05 19.43 -20.81
N TYR A 269 -13.00 18.10 -20.67
CA TYR A 269 -14.08 17.30 -20.10
C TYR A 269 -14.37 17.67 -18.64
N LEU A 270 -13.35 17.75 -17.77
CA LEU A 270 -13.52 18.10 -16.35
C LEU A 270 -14.14 19.50 -16.16
N HIS A 271 -13.77 20.46 -17.00
CA HIS A 271 -14.25 21.83 -16.92
C HIS A 271 -15.67 22.01 -17.49
N SER A 272 -16.12 21.14 -18.40
CA SER A 272 -17.36 21.35 -19.19
C SER A 272 -18.46 20.29 -19.02
N ALA A 273 -18.14 19.04 -18.69
CA ALA A 273 -19.04 17.91 -18.95
C ALA A 273 -19.98 17.52 -17.79
N ALA A 274 -19.83 18.13 -16.61
CA ALA A 274 -20.63 17.81 -15.43
C ALA A 274 -21.53 18.97 -15.01
N SER A 275 -22.57 18.68 -14.22
CA SER A 275 -23.42 19.68 -13.55
C SER A 275 -22.64 20.60 -12.59
N THR A 276 -21.37 20.28 -12.35
CA THR A 276 -20.39 21.00 -11.54
C THR A 276 -19.06 20.94 -12.30
N SER A 277 -18.45 22.09 -12.59
CA SER A 277 -17.13 22.16 -13.20
C SER A 277 -16.07 21.68 -12.21
N VAL A 278 -15.23 20.72 -12.59
CA VAL A 278 -14.20 20.14 -11.70
C VAL A 278 -12.84 20.75 -12.03
N VAL A 279 -12.26 21.48 -11.07
CA VAL A 279 -10.89 22.02 -11.18
C VAL A 279 -9.93 21.06 -10.46
N HIS A 280 -8.89 20.60 -11.14
CA HIS A 280 -7.95 19.59 -10.64
C HIS A 280 -6.95 20.15 -9.61
N ARG A 281 -6.45 21.37 -9.84
CA ARG A 281 -5.53 22.14 -8.97
C ARG A 281 -4.10 21.63 -8.83
N ASP A 282 -3.83 20.38 -9.20
CA ASP A 282 -2.48 19.80 -9.15
C ASP A 282 -2.05 19.13 -10.47
N ILE A 283 -2.22 19.85 -11.59
CA ILE A 283 -1.75 19.39 -12.90
C ILE A 283 -0.23 19.56 -12.99
N LYS A 284 0.46 18.44 -13.20
CA LYS A 284 1.93 18.33 -13.36
C LYS A 284 2.28 16.98 -13.98
N THR A 285 3.46 16.87 -14.58
CA THR A 285 3.92 15.64 -15.26
C THR A 285 4.02 14.43 -14.34
N SER A 286 4.16 14.60 -13.01
CA SER A 286 4.13 13.47 -12.07
C SER A 286 2.73 12.89 -11.83
N ASN A 287 1.67 13.64 -12.16
CA ASN A 287 0.28 13.23 -12.00
C ASN A 287 -0.35 12.78 -13.33
N ILE A 288 0.42 12.77 -14.42
CA ILE A 288 0.03 12.17 -15.70
C ILE A 288 0.66 10.78 -15.78
N LEU A 289 -0.16 9.74 -15.79
CA LEU A 289 0.29 8.35 -15.93
C LEU A 289 0.18 7.90 -17.39
N LEU A 290 1.01 6.94 -17.79
CA LEU A 290 1.02 6.38 -19.14
C LEU A 290 0.60 4.90 -19.11
N ASP A 291 -0.43 4.55 -19.87
CA ASP A 291 -0.87 3.15 -20.01
C ASP A 291 0.06 2.31 -20.91
N ASP A 292 -0.32 1.06 -21.15
CA ASP A 292 0.43 0.10 -21.97
C ASP A 292 0.69 0.58 -23.40
N ARG A 293 -0.16 1.49 -23.91
CA ARG A 293 -0.05 2.11 -25.24
C ARG A 293 0.53 3.53 -25.19
N LEU A 294 1.07 3.93 -24.04
CA LEU A 294 1.51 5.30 -23.77
C LEU A 294 0.38 6.34 -23.89
N THR A 295 -0.87 5.94 -23.65
CA THR A 295 -2.00 6.87 -23.53
C THR A 295 -1.93 7.54 -22.17
N ALA A 296 -2.06 8.86 -22.15
CA ALA A 296 -2.03 9.69 -20.97
C ALA A 296 -3.33 9.58 -20.16
N LYS A 297 -3.17 9.46 -18.84
CA LYS A 297 -4.27 9.46 -17.86
C LYS A 297 -3.95 10.39 -16.70
N VAL A 298 -4.81 11.39 -16.48
CA VAL A 298 -4.72 12.29 -15.31
C VAL A 298 -5.08 11.54 -14.04
N SER A 299 -4.29 11.73 -13.00
CA SER A 299 -4.41 11.08 -11.69
C SER A 299 -4.28 12.09 -10.54
N ASP A 300 -4.57 11.63 -9.33
CA ASP A 300 -4.42 12.37 -8.07
C ASP A 300 -5.40 13.54 -7.88
N PHE A 301 -6.67 13.19 -7.67
CA PHE A 301 -7.77 14.16 -7.55
C PHE A 301 -7.99 14.64 -6.10
N GLY A 302 -7.09 14.34 -5.16
CA GLY A 302 -7.24 14.71 -3.75
C GLY A 302 -7.40 16.22 -3.54
N ALA A 303 -6.66 17.04 -4.31
CA ALA A 303 -6.73 18.49 -4.24
C ALA A 303 -7.91 19.10 -5.03
N SER A 304 -8.59 18.32 -5.88
CA SER A 304 -9.58 18.80 -6.83
C SER A 304 -10.77 19.50 -6.15
N ARG A 305 -11.54 20.29 -6.89
CA ARG A 305 -12.74 20.92 -6.33
C ARG A 305 -13.82 21.09 -7.39
N GLY A 306 -15.04 20.73 -7.02
CA GLY A 306 -16.23 21.07 -7.79
C GLY A 306 -16.64 22.54 -7.58
N ILE A 307 -16.90 23.24 -8.68
CA ILE A 307 -17.45 24.59 -8.75
C ILE A 307 -18.80 24.49 -9.46
N ALA A 308 -19.87 24.95 -8.81
CA ALA A 308 -21.20 24.94 -9.42
C ALA A 308 -21.22 25.84 -10.68
N ILE A 309 -21.99 25.45 -11.70
CA ILE A 309 -21.98 26.13 -13.02
C ILE A 309 -22.38 27.62 -12.92
N ASP A 310 -23.17 27.99 -11.91
CA ASP A 310 -23.57 29.38 -11.64
C ASP A 310 -22.45 30.24 -11.02
N GLN A 311 -21.32 29.63 -10.66
CA GLN A 311 -20.18 30.30 -10.05
C GLN A 311 -18.98 30.34 -11.00
N SER A 312 -18.44 31.54 -11.24
CA SER A 312 -17.23 31.73 -12.04
C SER A 312 -15.92 31.47 -11.28
N GLY A 313 -16.01 30.96 -10.04
CA GLY A 313 -14.85 30.69 -9.19
C GLY A 313 -15.20 30.69 -7.70
N VAL A 314 -14.33 30.09 -6.89
CA VAL A 314 -14.53 29.90 -5.44
C VAL A 314 -13.30 30.39 -4.68
N THR A 315 -13.50 31.09 -3.56
CA THR A 315 -12.41 31.43 -2.64
C THR A 315 -12.12 30.27 -1.71
N THR A 316 -10.86 29.83 -1.66
CA THR A 316 -10.46 28.62 -0.92
C THR A 316 -8.97 28.66 -0.64
N GLY A 317 -8.52 27.92 0.39
CA GLY A 317 -7.10 27.84 0.74
C GLY A 317 -6.22 27.45 -0.45
N VAL A 318 -5.02 28.03 -0.48
CA VAL A 318 -4.04 27.81 -1.55
C VAL A 318 -3.47 26.39 -1.45
N GLN A 319 -3.62 25.61 -2.53
CA GLN A 319 -3.09 24.25 -2.65
C GLN A 319 -2.60 24.02 -4.08
N GLY A 320 -1.52 23.26 -4.24
CA GLY A 320 -0.92 22.90 -5.52
C GLY A 320 0.59 22.76 -5.42
N THR A 321 1.24 22.40 -6.52
CA THR A 321 2.68 22.17 -6.56
C THR A 321 3.47 23.42 -6.97
N HIS A 322 4.53 23.72 -6.22
CA HIS A 322 5.45 24.82 -6.55
C HIS A 322 6.03 24.67 -7.97
N GLY A 323 6.08 25.76 -8.73
CA GLY A 323 6.49 25.78 -10.14
C GLY A 323 5.34 25.65 -11.14
N TYR A 324 4.24 24.96 -10.78
CA TYR A 324 3.04 24.82 -11.62
C TYR A 324 1.90 25.74 -11.20
N MET A 325 1.96 26.26 -9.97
CA MET A 325 0.88 27.02 -9.35
C MET A 325 0.57 28.33 -10.08
N ASP A 326 -0.73 28.54 -10.33
CA ASP A 326 -1.26 29.78 -10.89
C ASP A 326 -0.95 30.98 -9.98
N PRO A 327 -0.22 32.00 -10.48
CA PRO A 327 0.12 33.17 -9.68
C PRO A 327 -1.12 33.98 -9.27
N GLU A 328 -2.17 34.06 -10.09
CA GLU A 328 -3.38 34.81 -9.73
C GLU A 328 -4.10 34.14 -8.56
N TYR A 329 -4.29 32.81 -8.64
CA TYR A 329 -4.85 32.03 -7.55
C TYR A 329 -4.00 32.08 -6.27
N TYR A 330 -2.67 32.02 -6.40
CA TYR A 330 -1.75 32.12 -5.25
C TYR A 330 -1.94 33.43 -4.48
N HIS A 331 -2.07 34.56 -5.17
CA HIS A 331 -2.19 35.88 -4.53
C HIS A 331 -3.61 36.20 -4.08
N THR A 332 -4.64 35.77 -4.83
CA THR A 332 -6.03 36.15 -4.57
C THR A 332 -6.79 35.13 -3.73
N GLY A 333 -6.34 33.88 -3.69
CA GLY A 333 -7.07 32.74 -3.13
C GLY A 333 -8.33 32.37 -3.93
N ARG A 334 -8.57 33.00 -5.09
CA ARG A 334 -9.71 32.73 -5.97
C ARG A 334 -9.36 31.63 -6.97
N LEU A 335 -9.98 30.47 -6.80
CA LEU A 335 -9.84 29.35 -7.71
C LEU A 335 -10.81 29.46 -8.88
N THR A 336 -10.31 29.25 -10.10
CA THR A 336 -11.10 29.11 -11.33
C THR A 336 -10.59 27.94 -12.17
N ASP A 337 -11.32 27.55 -13.20
CA ASP A 337 -10.87 26.62 -14.25
C ASP A 337 -9.56 27.09 -14.91
N LYS A 338 -9.33 28.41 -14.97
CA LYS A 338 -8.11 29.02 -15.51
C LYS A 338 -6.86 28.73 -14.68
N SER A 339 -6.99 28.27 -13.44
CA SER A 339 -5.84 27.83 -12.63
C SER A 339 -5.25 26.52 -13.15
N ASP A 340 -6.09 25.61 -13.65
CA ASP A 340 -5.62 24.40 -14.34
C ASP A 340 -4.99 24.74 -15.68
N VAL A 341 -5.55 25.73 -16.41
CA VAL A 341 -4.99 26.19 -17.70
C VAL A 341 -3.56 26.68 -17.53
N TYR A 342 -3.27 27.45 -16.47
CA TYR A 342 -1.90 27.89 -16.19
C TYR A 342 -0.97 26.70 -15.90
N SER A 343 -1.41 25.79 -15.03
CA SER A 343 -0.64 24.58 -14.67
C SER A 343 -0.36 23.70 -15.89
N TYR A 344 -1.32 23.58 -16.80
CA TYR A 344 -1.18 22.92 -18.10
C TYR A 344 -0.18 23.65 -19.01
N GLY A 345 -0.19 24.99 -19.03
CA GLY A 345 0.82 25.79 -19.73
C GLY A 345 2.24 25.50 -19.24
N VAL A 346 2.44 25.35 -17.93
CA VAL A 346 3.73 24.94 -17.36
C VAL A 346 4.11 23.53 -17.82
N MET A 347 3.16 22.59 -17.85
CA MET A 347 3.39 21.24 -18.38
C MET A 347 3.83 21.27 -19.85
N LEU A 348 3.23 22.11 -20.70
CA LEU A 348 3.68 22.27 -22.08
C LEU A 348 5.11 22.78 -22.18
N VAL A 349 5.48 23.79 -21.37
CA VAL A 349 6.87 24.28 -21.31
C VAL A 349 7.82 23.18 -20.85
N GLU A 350 7.41 22.37 -19.88
CA GLU A 350 8.21 21.22 -19.43
C GLU A 350 8.41 20.20 -20.55
N LEU A 351 7.36 19.87 -21.33
CA LEU A 351 7.46 18.97 -22.49
C LEU A 351 8.39 19.49 -23.57
N LEU A 352 8.38 20.81 -23.83
CA LEU A 352 9.21 21.48 -24.83
C LEU A 352 10.68 21.58 -24.42
N THR A 353 10.97 21.66 -23.13
CA THR A 353 12.31 22.04 -22.63
C THR A 353 13.00 20.94 -21.84
N ARG A 354 12.27 19.93 -21.34
CA ARG A 354 12.71 18.94 -20.35
C ARG A 354 13.33 19.55 -19.08
N LYS A 355 13.07 20.83 -18.81
CA LYS A 355 13.57 21.52 -17.62
C LYS A 355 12.56 21.37 -16.49
N LYS A 356 13.03 21.00 -15.31
CA LYS A 356 12.19 20.78 -14.11
C LYS A 356 11.66 22.13 -13.60
N PRO A 357 10.34 22.41 -13.66
CA PRO A 357 9.79 23.73 -13.34
C PRO A 357 10.08 24.21 -11.91
N SER A 358 10.16 23.29 -10.95
CA SER A 358 10.43 23.59 -9.55
C SER A 358 11.90 23.77 -9.18
N MET A 359 12.84 23.38 -10.06
CA MET A 359 14.28 23.43 -9.79
C MET A 359 15.03 24.37 -10.73
N TYR A 360 14.46 24.68 -11.89
CA TYR A 360 15.12 25.48 -12.89
C TYR A 360 15.20 26.95 -12.51
N LEU A 361 16.41 27.51 -12.65
CA LEU A 361 16.68 28.94 -12.63
C LEU A 361 17.60 29.27 -13.81
N SER A 362 17.32 30.36 -14.52
CA SER A 362 18.25 30.87 -15.52
C SER A 362 19.54 31.37 -14.85
N SER A 363 20.56 31.69 -15.65
CA SER A 363 21.78 32.35 -15.17
C SER A 363 21.53 33.67 -14.44
N GLU A 364 20.38 34.30 -14.69
CA GLU A 364 19.93 35.56 -14.09
C GLU A 364 18.99 35.34 -12.89
N GLY A 365 18.75 34.08 -12.49
CA GLY A 365 17.88 33.74 -11.36
C GLY A 365 16.38 33.80 -11.68
N VAL A 366 16.00 33.76 -12.95
CA VAL A 366 14.59 33.83 -13.40
C VAL A 366 13.99 32.44 -13.50
N SER A 367 12.70 32.29 -13.15
CA SER A 367 11.97 31.02 -13.22
C SER A 367 11.82 30.50 -14.65
N LEU A 368 11.56 29.19 -14.81
CA LEU A 368 11.42 28.56 -16.13
C LEU A 368 10.38 29.25 -17.01
N VAL A 369 9.20 29.53 -16.44
CA VAL A 369 8.09 30.17 -17.15
C VAL A 369 8.49 31.55 -17.66
N ALA A 370 9.07 32.38 -16.79
CA ALA A 370 9.45 33.74 -17.16
C ALA A 370 10.59 33.75 -18.18
N HIS A 371 11.58 32.86 -18.05
CA HIS A 371 12.66 32.71 -19.01
C HIS A 371 12.15 32.23 -20.38
N PHE A 372 11.28 31.23 -20.40
CA PHE A 372 10.65 30.72 -21.62
C PHE A 372 9.87 31.81 -22.37
N VAL A 373 9.00 32.55 -21.68
CA VAL A 373 8.22 33.64 -22.28
C VAL A 373 9.12 34.76 -22.81
N THR A 374 10.23 35.03 -22.12
CA THR A 374 11.20 36.05 -22.56
C THR A 374 11.86 35.64 -23.86
N LEU A 375 12.36 34.41 -23.96
CA LEU A 375 13.00 33.89 -25.17
C LEU A 375 12.02 33.79 -26.33
N LEU A 376 10.78 33.36 -26.08
CA LEU A 376 9.73 33.32 -27.11
C LEU A 376 9.46 34.72 -27.68
N ASN A 377 9.36 35.74 -26.84
CA ASN A 377 9.13 37.13 -27.28
C ASN A 377 10.33 37.73 -28.03
N GLN A 378 11.53 37.18 -27.84
CA GLN A 378 12.74 37.59 -28.53
C GLN A 378 13.02 36.76 -29.80
N ASP A 379 12.13 35.84 -30.16
CA ASP A 379 12.31 34.86 -31.25
C ASP A 379 13.59 34.01 -31.09
N LYS A 380 13.90 33.67 -29.83
CA LYS A 380 15.07 32.89 -29.40
C LYS A 380 14.67 31.59 -28.71
N LEU A 381 13.54 31.02 -29.12
CA LEU A 381 12.97 29.83 -28.49
C LEU A 381 13.94 28.64 -28.52
N SER A 382 14.73 28.49 -29.59
CA SER A 382 15.74 27.44 -29.74
C SER A 382 16.79 27.40 -28.61
N GLU A 383 17.03 28.50 -27.90
CA GLU A 383 17.98 28.54 -26.78
C GLU A 383 17.51 27.75 -25.53
N ILE A 384 16.22 27.42 -25.44
CA ILE A 384 15.65 26.73 -24.27
C ILE A 384 15.05 25.36 -24.57
N LEU A 385 14.77 25.07 -25.84
CA LEU A 385 14.17 23.80 -26.28
C LEU A 385 15.08 22.60 -25.99
N ASP A 386 14.45 21.44 -25.84
CA ASP A 386 15.13 20.16 -25.82
C ASP A 386 15.81 19.88 -27.17
N GLU A 387 17.09 19.50 -27.14
CA GLU A 387 17.89 19.19 -28.33
C GLU A 387 17.21 18.13 -29.21
N GLN A 388 16.58 17.12 -28.58
CA GLN A 388 15.86 16.07 -29.30
C GLN A 388 14.68 16.63 -30.12
N ILE A 389 13.97 17.64 -29.61
CA ILE A 389 12.85 18.24 -30.37
C ILE A 389 13.40 19.03 -31.56
N MET A 390 14.54 19.70 -31.41
CA MET A 390 15.17 20.45 -32.50
C MET A 390 15.70 19.54 -33.62
N GLU A 391 15.97 18.27 -33.33
CA GLU A 391 16.34 17.27 -34.35
C GLU A 391 15.12 16.66 -35.06
N GLU A 392 13.99 16.54 -34.36
CA GLU A 392 12.78 15.86 -34.85
C GLU A 392 11.79 16.79 -35.55
N GLU A 393 11.80 18.09 -35.23
CA GLU A 393 10.82 19.07 -35.69
C GLU A 393 11.48 20.42 -36.02
N ASP A 394 11.19 20.97 -37.20
CA ASP A 394 11.79 22.23 -37.67
C ASP A 394 11.41 23.42 -36.77
N GLU A 395 10.19 23.46 -36.22
CA GLU A 395 9.85 24.43 -35.17
C GLU A 395 8.55 24.14 -34.40
N PRO A 396 8.59 23.79 -33.10
CA PRO A 396 7.38 23.60 -32.28
C PRO A 396 6.73 24.94 -31.85
N LYS A 397 6.89 26.00 -32.66
CA LYS A 397 6.42 27.38 -32.38
C LYS A 397 4.93 27.44 -32.06
N GLN A 398 4.12 26.62 -32.71
CA GLN A 398 2.66 26.62 -32.49
C GLN A 398 2.31 26.13 -31.08
N VAL A 399 2.96 25.06 -30.60
CA VAL A 399 2.78 24.56 -29.23
C VAL A 399 3.34 25.55 -28.21
N ALA A 400 4.48 26.18 -28.50
CA ALA A 400 5.06 27.21 -27.66
C ALA A 400 4.14 28.44 -27.52
N ALA A 401 3.47 28.85 -28.60
CA ALA A 401 2.47 29.91 -28.58
C ALA A 401 1.24 29.53 -27.75
N ILE A 402 0.76 28.28 -27.85
CA ILE A 402 -0.32 27.76 -26.99
C ILE A 402 0.08 27.81 -25.52
N ALA A 403 1.30 27.37 -25.18
CA ALA A 403 1.82 27.44 -23.83
C ALA A 403 1.86 28.89 -23.30
N ALA A 404 2.37 29.83 -24.10
CA ALA A 404 2.42 31.24 -23.73
C ALA A 404 1.03 31.88 -23.51
N MET A 405 0.01 31.48 -24.30
CA MET A 405 -1.38 31.89 -24.05
C MET A 405 -1.92 31.35 -22.72
N CYS A 406 -1.59 30.11 -22.36
CA CYS A 406 -1.99 29.51 -21.08
C CYS A 406 -1.30 30.17 -19.88
N LEU A 407 -0.09 30.71 -20.07
CA LEU A 407 0.77 31.27 -19.02
C LEU A 407 0.53 32.78 -18.76
N ARG A 408 -0.56 33.36 -19.27
CA ARG A 408 -0.91 34.75 -18.99
C ARG A 408 -1.12 34.97 -17.49
N MET A 409 -0.68 36.13 -16.99
CA MET A 409 -0.74 36.44 -15.55
C MET A 409 -2.18 36.51 -15.03
N LYS A 410 -3.10 37.08 -15.82
CA LYS A 410 -4.52 37.10 -15.50
C LYS A 410 -5.24 35.92 -16.14
N GLY A 411 -6.10 35.26 -15.37
CA GLY A 411 -6.90 34.14 -15.83
C GLY A 411 -7.91 34.51 -16.92
N GLU A 412 -8.41 35.75 -16.92
CA GLU A 412 -9.32 36.25 -17.97
C GLU A 412 -8.68 36.22 -19.37
N ASP A 413 -7.37 36.44 -19.45
CA ASP A 413 -6.59 36.45 -20.70
C ASP A 413 -6.18 35.05 -21.16
N ARG A 414 -6.37 34.02 -20.33
CA ARG A 414 -6.05 32.63 -20.68
C ARG A 414 -7.19 32.02 -21.51
N PRO A 415 -6.88 31.12 -22.46
CA PRO A 415 -7.92 30.38 -23.19
C PRO A 415 -8.68 29.40 -22.27
N THR A 416 -9.79 28.86 -22.77
CA THR A 416 -10.43 27.69 -22.13
C THR A 416 -9.70 26.42 -22.55
N MET A 417 -9.79 25.35 -21.75
CA MET A 417 -9.19 24.07 -22.13
C MET A 417 -9.81 23.47 -23.40
N ARG A 418 -11.09 23.74 -23.68
CA ARG A 418 -11.73 23.38 -24.95
C ARG A 418 -11.08 24.07 -26.15
N TYR A 419 -10.71 25.33 -26.02
CA TYR A 419 -9.98 26.05 -27.07
C TYR A 419 -8.57 25.46 -27.26
N VAL A 420 -7.86 25.17 -26.16
CA VAL A 420 -6.53 24.56 -26.20
C VAL A 420 -6.56 23.18 -26.87
N GLU A 421 -7.52 22.34 -26.51
CA GLU A 421 -7.79 21.03 -27.12
C GLU A 421 -7.94 21.15 -28.64
N MET A 422 -8.87 21.99 -29.11
CA MET A 422 -9.12 22.19 -30.55
C MET A 422 -7.87 22.68 -31.31
N ARG A 423 -7.06 23.54 -30.67
CA ARG A 423 -5.82 24.04 -31.29
C ARG A 423 -4.77 22.95 -31.42
N LEU A 424 -4.69 22.02 -30.47
CA LEU A 424 -3.75 20.89 -30.50
C LEU A 424 -4.20 19.78 -31.45
N GLU A 425 -5.52 19.53 -31.55
CA GLU A 425 -6.09 18.59 -32.52
C GLU A 425 -5.68 18.95 -33.95
N GLY A 426 -5.83 20.22 -34.32
CA GLY A 426 -5.44 20.71 -35.64
C GLY A 426 -3.94 20.58 -35.96
N LEU A 427 -3.06 20.42 -34.97
CA LEU A 427 -1.64 20.14 -35.19
C LEU A 427 -1.37 18.65 -35.43
N GLN A 428 -2.14 17.77 -34.79
CA GLN A 428 -2.00 16.32 -35.03
C GLN A 428 -2.52 15.92 -36.40
N ASP A 429 -3.63 16.52 -36.83
CA ASP A 429 -4.22 16.21 -38.14
C ASP A 429 -3.32 16.67 -39.30
N SER A 430 -2.56 17.76 -39.13
CA SER A 430 -1.56 18.18 -40.11
C SER A 430 -0.41 17.18 -40.24
N ASP A 431 0.06 16.59 -39.13
CA ASP A 431 1.12 15.57 -39.15
C ASP A 431 0.64 14.27 -39.81
N ILE A 432 -0.64 13.89 -39.61
CA ILE A 432 -1.25 12.73 -40.26
C ILE A 432 -1.41 12.97 -41.77
N TYR A 433 -1.81 14.17 -42.18
CA TYR A 433 -1.92 14.51 -43.61
C TYR A 433 -0.57 14.54 -44.31
N ILE A 434 0.48 15.08 -43.65
CA ILE A 434 1.84 15.09 -44.19
C ILE A 434 2.43 13.69 -44.26
N SER A 435 2.32 12.90 -43.18
CA SER A 435 2.78 11.50 -43.16
C SER A 435 2.07 10.64 -44.20
N GLY A 436 0.76 10.82 -44.41
CA GLY A 436 -0.01 10.11 -45.43
C GLY A 436 0.34 10.56 -46.86
N MET A 437 0.66 11.85 -47.06
CA MET A 437 1.20 12.35 -48.33
C MET A 437 2.61 11.85 -48.61
N GLU A 438 3.49 11.76 -47.61
CA GLU A 438 4.84 11.20 -47.76
C GLU A 438 4.80 9.71 -48.11
N GLU A 439 3.89 8.95 -47.49
CA GLU A 439 3.66 7.53 -47.82
C GLU A 439 3.11 7.37 -49.24
N GLN A 440 2.17 8.24 -49.66
CA GLN A 440 1.67 8.28 -51.05
C GLN A 440 2.72 8.75 -52.07
N LEU A 441 3.59 9.70 -51.70
CA LEU A 441 4.69 10.17 -52.54
C LEU A 441 5.81 9.13 -52.66
N ALA A 442 6.05 8.33 -51.61
CA ALA A 442 6.95 7.19 -51.65
C ALA A 442 6.43 6.09 -52.60
N ASP A 443 5.12 5.84 -52.62
CA ASP A 443 4.48 4.92 -53.57
C ASP A 443 4.50 5.45 -55.02
N LEU A 444 4.39 6.76 -55.23
CA LEU A 444 4.46 7.39 -56.55
C LEU A 444 5.89 7.43 -57.11
N ASN A 445 6.92 7.55 -56.27
CA ASN A 445 8.32 7.49 -56.69
C ASN A 445 8.80 6.07 -57.09
N GLY A 446 7.97 5.04 -56.86
CA GLY A 446 8.21 3.67 -57.33
C GLY A 446 7.84 3.41 -58.80
N GLN A 447 7.20 4.36 -59.50
CA GLN A 447 6.82 4.20 -60.90
C GLN A 447 7.49 5.25 -61.80
N THR A 448 8.67 4.88 -62.28
CA THR A 448 9.37 5.62 -63.34
C THR A 448 8.63 5.44 -64.67
N PHE A 449 8.09 6.51 -65.27
CA PHE A 449 7.98 6.60 -66.73
C PHE A 449 8.05 8.05 -67.24
N GLN A 450 8.75 8.18 -68.37
CA GLN A 450 9.26 9.41 -68.99
C GLN A 450 8.20 10.23 -69.73
N GLY A 451 8.35 11.56 -69.67
CA GLY A 451 8.32 12.45 -70.83
C GLY A 451 6.99 13.07 -71.23
N GLY A 452 6.92 14.42 -71.21
CA GLY A 452 5.90 15.18 -71.95
C GLY A 452 5.68 16.61 -71.48
N ASP A 453 6.31 17.55 -72.17
CA ASP A 453 6.17 19.01 -72.10
C ASP A 453 4.72 19.52 -72.22
N ALA A 454 4.26 20.42 -71.33
CA ALA A 454 3.19 21.40 -71.63
C ALA A 454 3.04 22.49 -70.55
N ARG A 455 2.70 23.68 -71.02
CA ARG A 455 2.72 25.00 -70.36
C ARG A 455 1.45 25.32 -69.53
N VAL A 456 1.66 26.17 -68.52
CA VAL A 456 0.86 27.34 -68.07
C VAL A 456 -0.67 27.21 -67.96
N GLY A 457 -1.19 27.57 -66.77
CA GLY A 457 -2.56 28.08 -66.63
C GLY A 457 -3.03 28.22 -65.18
N ASP A 458 -3.10 29.45 -64.68
CA ASP A 458 -3.87 29.86 -63.51
C ASP A 458 -5.33 29.34 -63.56
N ASN A 459 -5.94 29.10 -62.39
CA ASN A 459 -7.02 29.94 -61.81
C ASN A 459 -8.06 29.15 -60.98
N TYR A 460 -8.52 29.81 -59.91
CA TYR A 460 -9.85 29.74 -59.27
C TYR A 460 -10.23 28.74 -58.14
N ARG A 461 -10.51 29.38 -56.99
CA ARG A 461 -11.74 29.35 -56.16
C ARG A 461 -11.91 28.32 -55.02
N SER A 462 -11.72 28.85 -53.82
CA SER A 462 -12.66 28.85 -52.68
C SER A 462 -13.99 28.15 -52.91
N ARG A 463 -14.29 27.16 -52.07
CA ARG A 463 -15.64 26.60 -51.85
C ARG A 463 -15.97 26.71 -50.36
N GLN A 464 -16.82 27.68 -50.03
CA GLN A 464 -17.66 27.67 -48.82
C GLN A 464 -18.74 26.60 -49.01
N TYR A 465 -18.92 25.73 -48.02
CA TYR A 465 -20.07 24.82 -47.95
C TYR A 465 -21.14 25.43 -47.03
N SER A 466 -22.38 25.51 -47.51
CA SER A 466 -23.55 25.89 -46.72
C SER A 466 -24.16 24.66 -46.04
N MET A 467 -24.61 24.85 -44.81
CA MET A 467 -25.08 23.87 -43.83
C MET A 467 -26.46 23.24 -44.15
N GLU A 468 -26.97 23.45 -45.37
CA GLU A 468 -28.37 23.14 -45.73
C GLU A 468 -28.54 21.82 -46.51
N GLU A 469 -27.46 21.22 -47.03
CA GLU A 469 -27.52 19.93 -47.74
C GLU A 469 -27.40 18.70 -46.81
N GLU A 470 -26.84 18.82 -45.60
CA GLU A 470 -26.73 17.69 -44.65
C GLU A 470 -28.06 17.35 -43.96
N ILE A 471 -28.96 18.33 -43.78
CA ILE A 471 -30.24 18.14 -43.08
C ILE A 471 -31.24 17.35 -43.93
N MET A 472 -31.09 17.35 -45.26
CA MET A 472 -31.97 16.62 -46.18
C MET A 472 -31.57 15.14 -46.37
N LEU A 473 -30.37 14.74 -45.95
CA LEU A 473 -29.84 13.38 -46.10
C LEU A 473 -30.06 12.48 -44.88
N SER A 474 -30.45 13.02 -43.71
CA SER A 474 -30.69 12.25 -42.49
C SER A 474 -32.15 11.80 -42.29
N ALA A 475 -33.07 12.15 -43.20
CA ALA A 475 -34.51 11.88 -43.04
C ALA A 475 -35.02 10.60 -43.70
N SER A 476 -34.15 9.76 -44.27
CA SER A 476 -34.57 8.46 -44.81
C SER A 476 -33.63 7.34 -44.36
N LEU A 477 -33.99 6.67 -43.27
CA LEU A 477 -33.78 5.24 -43.03
C LEU A 477 -34.56 4.82 -41.77
N GLN A 478 -35.77 4.30 -41.99
CA GLN A 478 -36.50 3.45 -41.02
C GLN A 478 -36.50 2.01 -41.56
N ARG A 479 -35.90 1.08 -40.80
CA ARG A 479 -36.59 -0.05 -40.16
C ARG A 479 -35.66 -0.83 -39.26
#